data_AF-A0ABD4RI20-F1
#
_entry.id   AF-A0ABD4RI20-F1
#
_cell.length_a   1.000
_cell.length_b   1.000
_cell.length_c   1.000
_cell.angle_alpha   90.00
_cell.angle_beta   90.00
_cell.angle_gamma   90.00
#
_symmetry.space_group_name_H-M   'P 1'
#
loop_
_entity.id
_entity.type
_entity.pdbx_description
1 polymer ?
#
loop_
_entity_poly.entity_id
_entity_poly.type
_entity_poly.pdbx_seq_one_letter_code
_entity_poly.pdbx_strand_id
1 'polypeptide(L)' 'MIINHNMNALNAHRNMMGNIATAGKSMEKLSSGLRINRAGDDAAGLAISE' A
#
# COMPACT_ATOMS: atom_id res chain seq x y z
N MET A 1 9.05 -18.29 27.41
CA MET A 1 8.19 -17.13 27.12
C MET A 1 9.05 -15.88 27.25
N ILE A 2 9.39 -15.22 26.14
CA ILE A 2 10.23 -14.00 26.18
C ILE A 2 9.28 -12.83 26.45
N ILE A 3 9.25 -12.33 27.68
CA ILE A 3 8.40 -11.19 28.11
C ILE A 3 8.80 -9.88 27.39
N ASN A 4 10.03 -9.82 26.87
CA ASN A 4 10.63 -8.60 26.33
C ASN A 4 10.18 -8.22 24.91
N HIS A 5 9.63 -9.15 24.12
CA HIS A 5 9.24 -8.89 22.73
C HIS A 5 7.86 -9.49 22.46
N ASN A 6 6.89 -8.61 22.19
CA ASN A 6 5.56 -9.03 21.80
C ASN A 6 5.50 -9.29 20.29
N MET A 7 5.78 -10.53 19.89
CA MET A 7 5.77 -10.96 18.49
C MET A 7 4.42 -10.76 17.81
N ASN A 8 3.31 -10.88 18.56
CA ASN A 8 1.97 -10.63 18.03
C ASN A 8 1.75 -9.16 17.71
N ALA A 9 2.21 -8.25 18.58
CA ALA A 9 2.17 -6.81 18.31
C ALA A 9 3.03 -6.44 17.10
N LEU A 10 4.21 -7.04 16.95
CA LEU A 10 5.11 -6.82 15.82
C LEU A 10 4.55 -7.34 14.50
N ASN A 11 3.83 -8.46 14.54
CA ASN A 11 3.13 -9.00 13.37
C ASN A 11 1.92 -8.13 13.01
N ALA A 12 1.10 -7.75 14.00
CA ALA A 12 -0.01 -6.83 13.79
C ALA A 12 0.45 -5.48 13.22
N HIS A 13 1.58 -4.94 13.70
CA HIS A 13 2.17 -3.71 13.18
C HIS A 13 2.63 -3.86 11.72
N ARG A 14 3.24 -4.99 11.35
CA ARG A 14 3.60 -5.27 9.94
C ARG A 14 2.37 -5.33 9.04
N ASN A 15 1.32 -6.04 9.46
CA ASN A 15 0.07 -6.11 8.70
C ASN A 15 -0.61 -4.74 8.61
N MET A 16 -0.61 -3.97 9.69
CA MET A 16 -1.13 -2.60 9.72
C MET A 16 -0.38 -1.69 8.74
N MET A 17 0.95 -1.76 8.68
CA MET A 17 1.74 -0.97 7.73
C MET A 17 1.41 -1.32 6.27
N GLY A 18 1.22 -2.60 5.96
CA GLY A 18 0.76 -3.04 4.63
C GLY A 18 -0.64 -2.53 4.30
N ASN A 19 -1.56 -2.56 5.27
CA ASN A 19 -2.92 -2.05 5.12
C ASN A 19 -2.94 -0.53 4.92
N ILE A 20 -2.11 0.23 5.64
CA ILE A 20 -1.97 1.69 5.48
C ILE A 20 -1.47 2.03 4.08
N ALA A 21 -0.44 1.33 3.59
CA ALA A 21 0.06 1.53 2.23
C ALA A 21 -1.02 1.26 1.17
N THR A 22 -1.80 0.20 1.36
CA THR A 22 -2.91 -0.17 0.47
C THR A 22 -4.03 0.87 0.51
N ALA A 23 -4.42 1.32 1.71
CA ALA A 23 -5.44 2.35 1.88
C ALA A 23 -5.01 3.69 1.26
N GLY A 24 -3.74 4.06 1.40
CA GLY A 24 -3.16 5.24 0.77
C GLY A 24 -3.26 5.19 -0.76
N LYS A 25 -2.90 4.06 -1.39
CA LYS A 25 -3.05 3.86 -2.84
C LYS A 25 -4.51 3.91 -3.29
N SER A 26 -5.43 3.30 -2.54
CA SER A 26 -6.86 3.36 -2.84
C SER A 26 -7.38 4.79 -2.79
N MET A 27 -6.93 5.58 -1.81
CA MET A 27 -7.28 6.99 -1.68
C MET A 27 -6.69 7.84 -2.80
N GLU A 28 -5.45 7.56 -3.23
CA GLU A 28 -4.82 8.18 -4.41
C GLU A 28 -5.66 7.92 -5.68
N LYS A 29 -6.10 6.67 -5.90
CA LYS A 29 -6.98 6.27 -7.02
C LYS A 29 -8.32 6.99 -6.97
N LEU A 30 -8.97 7.02 -5.81
CA LEU A 30 -10.24 7.73 -5.64
C LEU A 30 -10.11 9.24 -5.89
N SER A 31 -9.05 9.88 -5.38
CA SER A 31 -8.85 11.32 -5.54
C SER A 31 -8.53 11.73 -6.97
N SER A 32 -7.78 10.89 -7.70
CA SER A 32 -7.41 11.16 -9.10
C SER A 32 -8.53 10.82 -10.09
N GLY A 33 -9.43 9.89 -9.74
CA GLY A 33 -10.36 9.27 -10.68
C GLY A 33 -9.71 8.37 -11.74
N LEU A 34 -8.37 8.22 -11.69
CA LEU A 34 -7.59 7.45 -12.66
C LEU A 34 -7.26 6.08 -12.07
N ARG A 35 -7.32 5.05 -12.93
CA ARG A 35 -7.01 3.67 -12.55
C ARG A 35 -5.51 3.46 -12.29
N ILE A 36 -4.65 4.21 -12.98
CA ILE A 36 -3.19 4.12 -12.93
C ILE A 36 -2.65 5.51 -12.60
N ASN A 37 -2.07 5.68 -11.40
CA ASN A 37 -1.55 6.97 -10.92
C ASN A 37 -0.02 7.05 -10.88
N ARG A 38 0.66 5.91 -10.96
CA ARG A 38 2.11 5.82 -10.87
C ARG A 38 2.61 4.82 -11.90
N ALA A 39 3.75 5.12 -12.53
CA ALA A 39 4.48 4.20 -13.39
C ALA A 39 4.85 2.89 -12.66
N GLY A 40 4.93 2.91 -11.32
CA GLY A 40 5.17 1.71 -10.52
C GLY A 40 3.94 0.81 -10.31
N ASP A 41 2.72 1.30 -10.55
CA ASP A 41 1.50 0.48 -10.48
C ASP A 41 1.23 -0.24 -11.81
N ASP A 42 1.55 0.40 -12.95
CA ASP A 42 1.56 -0.21 -14.29
C ASP A 42 2.37 0.68 -15.26
N ALA A 43 3.67 0.38 -15.43
CA ALA A 43 4.56 1.18 -16.28
C ALA A 43 4.14 1.14 -17.75
N ALA A 44 3.65 -0.01 -18.21
CA ALA A 44 3.20 -0.21 -19.58
C ALA A 44 1.84 0.45 -19.84
N GLY A 45 0.90 0.32 -18.91
CA GLY A 45 -0.41 0.97 -19.00
C GLY A 45 -0.35 2.49 -18.87
N LEU A 46 0.62 3.03 -18.11
CA LEU A 46 0.86 4.48 -18.08
C LEU A 46 1.41 4.99 -19.42
N ALA A 47 2.40 4.32 -20.01
CA ALA A 47 3.01 4.74 -21.29
C ALA A 47 2.07 4.65 -22.50
N ILE A 48 0.98 3.88 -22.40
CA ILE A 48 -0.08 3.81 -23.41
C ILE A 48 -1.17 4.87 -23.15
N SER A 49 -1.24 5.39 -21.92
CA SER A 49 -2.22 6.41 -21.52
C SER A 49 -1.71 7.85 -21.67
N GLU A 50 -0.40 8.05 -21.86
CA GLU A 50 0.23 9.25 -22.45
C GLU A 50 0.15 9.20 -23.99
#